data_AF-A0A336MLT1-F1
#
_entry.id   AF-A0A336MLT1-F1
#
_cell.length_a   1.000
_cell.length_b   1.000
_cell.length_c   1.000
_cell.angle_alpha   90.00
_cell.angle_beta   90.00
_cell.angle_gamma   90.00
#
_symmetry.space_group_name_H-M   'P 1'
#
loop_
_entity.id
_entity.type
_entity.pdbx_description
1 polymer ?
#
loop_
_entity_poly.entity_id
_entity_poly.type
_entity_poly.pdbx_seq_one_letter_code
_entity_poly.pdbx_strand_id
1 'polypeptide(L)'
;MMIKDNRRYYLDLKENARGRFLRVSQTITRGGPRSQIAIPAQGMIEFRDALTDLLEEFGTNDGGFKGELPEGRHMRVDNKNFYFDVGQNNRGIYMRISEVKSNFRNAITIPEKCWSRFRDILTDYC
;
A
#
# COMPACT_ATOMS: atom_id res chain seq x y z
N MET A 1 -13.40 0.35 -4.06
CA MET A 1 -13.39 0.51 -2.58
C MET A 1 -13.15 -0.84 -1.93
N MET A 2 -12.23 -0.93 -0.97
CA MET A 2 -11.94 -2.15 -0.19
C MET A 2 -12.22 -1.89 1.30
N ILE A 3 -12.75 -2.89 2.02
CA ILE A 3 -13.10 -2.76 3.45
C ILE A 3 -12.51 -3.94 4.24
N LYS A 4 -11.79 -3.65 5.33
CA LYS A 4 -11.29 -4.67 6.27
C LYS A 4 -11.10 -4.11 7.67
N ASP A 5 -11.60 -4.81 8.69
CA ASP A 5 -11.42 -4.52 10.13
C ASP A 5 -11.53 -3.03 10.49
N ASN A 6 -12.68 -2.43 10.19
CA ASN A 6 -12.98 -1.01 10.40
C ASN A 6 -12.12 -0.03 9.59
N ARG A 7 -11.46 -0.49 8.52
CA ARG A 7 -10.74 0.38 7.58
C ARG A 7 -11.39 0.33 6.20
N ARG A 8 -11.57 1.49 5.59
CA ARG A 8 -11.99 1.62 4.20
C ARG A 8 -10.86 2.22 3.38
N TYR A 9 -10.59 1.59 2.24
CA TYR A 9 -9.58 1.99 1.29
C TYR A 9 -10.24 2.47 0.00
N TYR A 10 -9.84 3.64 -0.43
CA TYR A 10 -10.28 4.28 -1.68
C TYR A 10 -9.06 4.43 -2.57
N LEU A 11 -9.19 3.99 -3.81
CA LEU A 11 -8.18 4.12 -4.85
C LEU A 11 -8.82 4.97 -5.94
N ASP A 12 -8.34 6.21 -6.10
CA ASP A 12 -8.90 7.17 -7.06
C ASP A 12 -7.78 7.61 -8.01
N LEU A 13 -7.96 7.40 -9.32
CA LEU A 13 -7.10 8.03 -10.32
C LEU A 13 -7.40 9.53 -10.37
N LYS A 14 -6.37 10.36 -10.26
CA LYS A 14 -6.47 11.82 -10.22
C LYS A 14 -5.47 12.46 -11.16
N GLU A 15 -5.74 13.70 -11.52
CA GLU A 15 -4.88 14.52 -12.38
C GLU A 15 -4.70 15.91 -11.77
N ASN A 16 -3.50 16.46 -11.90
CA ASN A 16 -3.19 17.85 -11.58
C ASN A 16 -2.14 18.37 -12.57
N ALA A 17 -1.69 19.62 -12.38
CA ALA A 17 -0.69 20.25 -13.25
C ALA A 17 0.66 19.50 -13.33
N ARG A 18 0.94 18.58 -12.41
CA ARG A 18 2.16 17.74 -12.41
C ARG A 18 1.94 16.37 -13.08
N GLY A 19 0.71 16.08 -13.53
CA GLY A 19 0.34 14.85 -14.21
C GLY A 19 -0.67 13.99 -13.43
N ARG A 20 -0.82 12.75 -13.90
CA ARG A 20 -1.74 11.75 -13.32
C ARG A 20 -1.10 11.02 -12.14
N PHE A 21 -1.90 10.69 -11.14
CA PHE A 21 -1.48 9.95 -9.96
C PHE A 21 -2.63 9.16 -9.37
N LEU A 22 -2.34 7.99 -8.81
CA LEU A 22 -3.29 7.22 -8.04
C LEU A 22 -3.25 7.66 -6.57
N ARG A 23 -4.38 8.14 -6.06
CA ARG A 23 -4.54 8.45 -4.64
C ARG A 23 -5.09 7.23 -3.91
N VAL A 24 -4.32 6.71 -2.96
CA VAL A 24 -4.77 5.64 -2.06
C VAL A 24 -5.07 6.25 -0.70
N SER A 25 -6.35 6.33 -0.33
CA SER A 25 -6.80 6.81 0.97
C SER A 25 -7.20 5.65 1.87
N GLN A 26 -6.72 5.65 3.11
CA GLN A 26 -7.17 4.79 4.19
C GLN A 26 -7.97 5.63 5.20
N THR A 27 -9.15 5.16 5.56
CA THR A 27 -10.00 5.78 6.59
C THR A 27 -10.38 4.75 7.63
N ILE A 28 -10.44 5.15 8.90
CA ILE A 28 -11.00 4.31 9.96
C ILE A 28 -12.49 4.62 10.08
N THR A 29 -13.34 3.60 10.02
CA THR A 29 -14.78 3.73 10.21
C THR A 29 -15.08 4.32 11.58
N ARG A 30 -16.11 5.19 11.67
CA ARG A 30 -16.50 5.96 12.88
C ARG A 30 -15.61 7.17 13.21
N GLY A 31 -15.20 7.92 12.18
CA GLY A 31 -14.58 9.24 12.36
C GLY A 31 -13.11 9.22 12.78
N GLY A 32 -12.44 8.08 12.66
CA GLY A 32 -11.00 7.99 12.96
C GLY A 32 -10.13 8.67 11.89
N PRO A 33 -8.82 8.78 12.13
CA PRO A 33 -7.89 9.49 11.26
C PRO A 33 -7.92 8.93 9.83
N ARG A 34 -7.79 9.85 8.86
CA ARG A 34 -7.61 9.54 7.44
C ARG A 34 -6.13 9.68 7.10
N SER A 35 -5.55 8.63 6.55
CA SER A 35 -4.22 8.70 5.92
C SER A 35 -4.33 8.48 4.42
N GLN A 36 -3.37 8.98 3.66
CA GLN A 36 -3.37 8.80 2.21
C GLN A 36 -1.96 8.85 1.65
N ILE A 37 -1.72 8.12 0.57
CA ILE A 37 -0.52 8.26 -0.25
C ILE A 37 -0.94 8.58 -1.70
N ALA A 38 -0.02 9.16 -2.47
CA ALA A 38 -0.22 9.50 -3.86
C ALA A 38 0.91 8.94 -4.73
N ILE A 39 0.60 7.90 -5.50
CA ILE A 39 1.54 7.18 -6.36
C ILE A 39 1.50 7.84 -7.75
N PRO A 40 2.60 8.47 -8.23
CA PRO A 40 2.64 9.02 -9.58
C PRO A 40 2.42 7.94 -10.64
N ALA A 41 1.71 8.26 -11.74
CA ALA A 41 1.38 7.29 -12.78
C ALA A 41 2.62 6.56 -13.34
N GLN A 42 3.73 7.29 -13.51
CA GLN A 42 5.00 6.76 -14.02
C GLN A 42 5.67 5.71 -13.13
N GLY A 43 5.26 5.59 -11.86
CA GLY A 43 5.78 4.60 -10.93
C GLY A 43 4.78 3.51 -10.57
N MET A 44 3.63 3.45 -11.25
CA MET A 44 2.59 2.46 -10.92
C MET A 44 2.98 1.04 -11.31
N ILE A 45 3.74 0.88 -12.40
CA ILE A 45 4.20 -0.44 -12.87
C ILE A 45 5.18 -1.03 -11.84
N GLU A 46 6.20 -0.29 -11.45
CA GLU A 46 7.18 -0.75 -10.46
C GLU A 46 6.53 -0.95 -9.08
N PHE A 47 5.52 -0.14 -8.74
CA PHE A 47 4.75 -0.30 -7.51
C PHE A 47 3.92 -1.60 -7.53
N ARG A 48 3.30 -1.93 -8.68
CA ARG A 48 2.59 -3.19 -8.88
C ARG A 48 3.56 -4.37 -8.79
N ASP A 49 4.71 -4.29 -9.43
CA ASP A 49 5.69 -5.37 -9.46
C ASP A 49 6.25 -5.65 -8.06
N ALA A 50 6.59 -4.60 -7.31
CA ALA A 50 7.00 -4.74 -5.91
C ALA A 50 5.94 -5.43 -5.03
N LEU A 51 4.65 -5.24 -5.32
CA LEU A 51 3.56 -5.93 -4.62
C LEU A 51 3.36 -7.36 -5.09
N THR A 52 3.52 -7.62 -6.39
CA THR A 52 3.43 -8.97 -6.96
C THR A 52 4.51 -9.86 -6.37
N ASP A 53 5.76 -9.41 -6.40
CA ASP A 53 6.86 -10.17 -5.82
C ASP A 53 6.65 -10.44 -4.32
N LEU A 54 6.19 -9.42 -3.57
CA LEU A 54 5.89 -9.58 -2.13
C LEU A 54 4.77 -10.60 -1.89
N LEU A 55 3.78 -10.64 -2.78
CA LEU A 55 2.70 -11.63 -2.75
C LEU A 55 3.15 -13.04 -3.14
N GLU A 56 4.09 -13.16 -4.07
CA GLU A 56 4.66 -14.47 -4.43
C GLU A 56 5.54 -15.03 -3.31
N GLU A 57 6.29 -14.15 -2.64
CA GLU A 57 7.20 -14.52 -1.56
C GLU A 57 6.45 -14.80 -0.23
N PHE A 58 5.33 -14.10 0.05
CA PHE A 58 4.65 -14.18 1.36
C PHE A 58 3.12 -14.28 1.33
N GLY A 59 2.47 -14.36 0.16
CA GLY A 59 1.02 -14.48 0.05
C GLY A 59 0.53 -15.85 0.51
N THR A 60 0.49 -16.09 1.83
CA THR A 60 0.01 -17.35 2.40
C THR A 60 -1.46 -17.22 2.79
N ASN A 61 -2.32 -18.10 2.27
CA ASN A 61 -3.75 -18.10 2.61
C ASN A 61 -4.04 -18.47 4.08
N ASP A 62 -3.05 -19.00 4.81
CA ASP A 62 -3.23 -19.58 6.14
C ASP A 62 -3.03 -18.61 7.32
N GLY A 63 -2.65 -17.34 7.07
CA GLY A 63 -2.68 -16.28 8.09
C GLY A 63 -1.89 -16.60 9.37
N GLY A 64 -0.87 -17.45 9.25
CA GLY A 64 -0.20 -18.11 10.37
C GLY A 64 1.31 -17.93 10.39
N PHE A 65 1.84 -16.81 9.87
CA PHE A 65 3.30 -16.69 9.79
C PHE A 65 3.93 -16.48 11.18
N LYS A 66 4.79 -17.44 11.55
CA LYS A 66 5.70 -17.42 12.73
C LYS A 66 7.16 -17.55 12.27
N GLY A 67 7.51 -16.94 11.14
CA GLY A 67 8.89 -16.89 10.60
C GLY A 67 9.46 -15.47 10.60
N GLU A 68 10.63 -15.28 9.97
CA GLU A 68 11.21 -13.95 9.75
C GLU A 68 10.44 -13.18 8.68
N LEU A 69 10.06 -11.93 9.00
CA LEU A 69 9.38 -11.04 8.06
C LEU A 69 10.31 -10.68 6.89
N PRO A 70 9.77 -10.40 5.69
CA PRO A 70 10.59 -9.95 4.58
C PRO A 70 11.40 -8.72 4.91
N GLU A 71 12.51 -8.57 4.20
CA GLU A 71 13.17 -7.29 4.11
C GLU A 71 12.24 -6.26 3.46
N GLY A 72 12.24 -5.05 4.02
CA GLY A 72 11.44 -3.95 3.49
C GLY A 72 11.88 -3.60 2.07
N ARG A 73 10.92 -3.41 1.16
CA ARG A 73 11.21 -2.93 -0.20
C ARG A 73 11.18 -1.42 -0.23
N HIS A 74 11.95 -0.81 -1.12
CA HIS A 74 11.90 0.63 -1.34
C HIS A 74 11.90 0.94 -2.83
N MET A 75 11.28 2.06 -3.19
CA MET A 75 11.36 2.60 -4.53
C MET A 75 11.33 4.12 -4.49
N ARG A 76 11.88 4.76 -5.52
CA ARG A 76 11.85 6.20 -5.68
C ARG A 76 11.16 6.56 -6.98
N VAL A 77 10.20 7.48 -6.90
CA VAL A 77 9.48 8.03 -8.04
C VAL A 77 9.44 9.54 -7.90
N ASP A 78 9.99 10.27 -8.86
CA ASP A 78 10.28 11.71 -8.75
C ASP A 78 11.11 12.05 -7.48
N ASN A 79 10.55 12.91 -6.64
CA ASN A 79 11.02 13.37 -5.35
C ASN A 79 10.20 12.71 -4.23
N LYS A 80 9.71 11.48 -4.43
CA LYS A 80 9.02 10.69 -3.41
C LYS A 80 9.75 9.36 -3.24
N ASN A 81 9.99 8.98 -1.98
CA ASN A 81 10.44 7.64 -1.64
C ASN A 81 9.25 6.86 -1.09
N PHE A 82 9.07 5.64 -1.55
CA PHE A 82 8.10 4.71 -1.01
C PHE A 82 8.82 3.55 -0.33
N TYR A 83 8.37 3.20 0.87
CA TYR A 83 8.87 2.06 1.65
C TYR A 83 7.72 1.09 1.91
N PHE A 84 7.97 -0.19 1.71
CA PHE A 84 7.03 -1.29 1.88
C PHE A 84 7.53 -2.15 3.03
N ASP A 85 7.04 -1.84 4.23
CA ASP A 85 7.45 -2.53 5.45
C ASP A 85 6.41 -3.58 5.82
N VAL A 86 6.78 -4.86 5.86
CA VAL A 86 5.90 -5.90 6.40
C VAL A 86 6.09 -5.97 7.91
N GLY A 87 4.97 -6.02 8.63
CA GLY A 87 4.92 -6.08 10.07
C GLY A 87 3.89 -7.09 10.55
N GLN A 88 4.04 -7.51 11.80
CA GLN A 88 3.12 -8.41 12.46
C GLN A 88 2.73 -7.85 13.82
N ASN A 89 1.46 -8.00 14.20
CA ASN A 89 0.99 -7.72 15.55
C ASN A 89 -0.11 -8.73 15.93
N ASN A 90 -0.75 -8.54 17.09
CA ASN A 90 -1.81 -9.42 17.60
C ASN A 90 -3.02 -9.55 16.66
N ARG A 91 -3.17 -8.66 15.67
CA ARG A 91 -4.24 -8.70 14.66
C ARG A 91 -3.85 -9.45 13.38
N GLY A 92 -2.57 -9.86 13.27
CA GLY A 92 -2.01 -10.55 12.11
C GLY A 92 -0.97 -9.72 11.38
N ILE A 93 -0.67 -10.15 10.16
CA ILE A 93 0.34 -9.57 9.28
C ILE A 93 -0.27 -8.39 8.51
N TYR A 94 0.54 -7.36 8.30
CA TYR A 94 0.19 -6.18 7.54
C TYR A 94 1.40 -5.67 6.77
N MET A 95 1.13 -4.94 5.70
CA MET A 95 2.13 -4.16 4.98
C MET A 95 1.84 -2.68 5.26
N ARG A 96 2.87 -1.93 5.65
CA ARG A 96 2.82 -0.48 5.77
C ARG A 96 3.54 0.13 4.57
N ILE A 97 2.80 0.88 3.77
CA ILE A 97 3.35 1.62 2.63
C ILE A 97 3.53 3.07 3.07
N SER A 98 4.78 3.51 3.20
CA SER A 98 5.12 4.88 3.58
C SER A 98 5.49 5.71 2.36
N GLU A 99 4.85 6.86 2.14
CA GLU A 99 5.29 7.91 1.21
C GLU A 99 6.11 8.94 1.98
N VAL A 100 7.37 9.14 1.58
CA VAL A 100 8.31 10.08 2.21
C VAL A 100 8.76 11.13 1.21
N LYS A 101 8.65 12.39 1.63
CA LYS A 101 9.22 13.58 1.02
C LYS A 101 10.03 14.35 2.07
N SER A 102 10.83 15.32 1.65
CA SER A 102 11.73 16.11 2.53
C SER A 102 11.10 16.51 3.88
N ASN A 103 9.85 16.97 3.87
CA ASN A 103 9.19 17.54 5.05
C ASN A 103 7.91 16.78 5.44
N PHE A 104 7.69 15.59 4.88
CA PHE A 104 6.43 14.89 5.05
C PHE A 104 6.58 13.39 4.94
N ARG A 105 5.93 12.68 5.87
CA ARG A 105 5.79 11.23 5.84
C ARG A 105 4.33 10.88 6.05
N ASN A 106 3.74 10.26 5.05
CA ASN A 106 2.45 9.61 5.15
C ASN A 106 2.59 8.11 5.06
N ALA A 107 1.61 7.38 5.57
CA ALA A 107 1.55 5.94 5.37
C ALA A 107 0.13 5.43 5.35
N ILE A 108 -0.07 4.34 4.60
CA ILE A 108 -1.23 3.47 4.72
C ILE A 108 -0.78 2.10 5.23
N THR A 109 -1.69 1.38 5.86
CA THR A 109 -1.43 0.02 6.36
C THR A 109 -2.49 -0.92 5.82
N ILE A 110 -2.06 -1.95 5.09
CA ILE A 110 -2.91 -2.89 4.38
C ILE A 110 -2.73 -4.28 5.02
N PRO A 111 -3.78 -4.89 5.57
CA PRO A 111 -3.72 -6.26 6.08
C PRO A 111 -3.33 -7.26 4.99
N GLU A 112 -2.60 -8.31 5.34
CA GLU A 112 -2.17 -9.40 4.43
C GLU A 112 -3.31 -9.92 3.55
N LYS A 113 -4.46 -10.21 4.17
CA LYS A 113 -5.69 -10.70 3.52
C LYS A 113 -6.24 -9.78 2.42
N CYS A 114 -5.71 -8.57 2.28
CA CYS A 114 -6.12 -7.58 1.31
C CYS A 114 -5.06 -7.31 0.23
N TRP A 115 -3.86 -7.89 0.34
CA TRP A 115 -2.77 -7.62 -0.60
C TRP A 115 -3.11 -8.04 -2.03
N SER A 116 -3.63 -9.25 -2.24
CA SER A 116 -3.99 -9.75 -3.57
C SER A 116 -5.01 -8.83 -4.24
N ARG A 117 -6.12 -8.53 -3.54
CA ARG A 117 -7.14 -7.60 -4.03
C ARG A 117 -6.59 -6.20 -4.30
N PHE A 118 -5.65 -5.73 -3.49
CA PHE A 118 -5.03 -4.42 -3.68
C PHE A 118 -4.15 -4.38 -4.94
N ARG A 119 -3.33 -5.42 -5.16
CA ARG A 119 -2.57 -5.60 -6.41
C ARG A 119 -3.49 -5.69 -7.62
N ASP A 120 -4.54 -6.51 -7.55
CA ASP A 120 -5.43 -6.74 -8.70
C ASP A 120 -6.11 -5.42 -9.12
N ILE A 121 -6.55 -4.60 -8.15
CA ILE A 121 -7.07 -3.26 -8.43
C ILE A 121 -6.00 -2.35 -9.06
N LEU A 122 -4.73 -2.45 -8.65
CA LEU A 122 -3.65 -1.66 -9.25
C LEU A 122 -3.39 -2.07 -10.69
N THR A 123 -3.47 -3.37 -10.99
CA THR A 123 -3.35 -3.88 -12.36
C THR A 123 -4.40 -3.29 -13.29
N ASP A 124 -5.63 -3.07 -12.83
CA ASP A 124 -6.68 -2.42 -13.63
C ASP A 124 -6.38 -0.95 -13.99
N TYR A 125 -5.46 -0.30 -13.28
CA TYR A 125 -5.07 1.10 -13.51
C TYR A 125 -3.77 1.27 -14.32
N CYS A 126 -3.04 0.18 -14.59
CA CYS A 126 -1.75 0.18 -15.30
C CYS A 126 -1.93 -0.27 -16.75
#